data_AF-A0A0Q8IU62-F1
#
_entry.id   AF-A0A0Q8IU62-F1
#
_cell.length_a   1.000
_cell.length_b   1.000
_cell.length_c   1.000
_cell.angle_alpha   90.00
_cell.angle_beta   90.00
_cell.angle_gamma   90.00
#
_symmetry.space_group_name_H-M   'P 1'
#
loop_
_entity.id
_entity.type
_entity.pdbx_description
1 polymer ?
#
loop_
_entity_poly.entity_id
_entity_poly.type
_entity_poly.pdbx_seq_one_letter_code
_entity_poly.pdbx_strand_id
1 'polypeptide(L)'
;MTYESLAARAGIPLPSTFARLLADGRTRYGDNLADWKANWSDYTLRAQPLLSCAYDLEWIDAEQAGEIVDDWLNPGFQNGRAFLPFAISGAGDAYCLMTTAAGTSGVGMVWHDRDDSAIETASFEHFVFTSLVESAADFEHLLDDFSSAQARECVLANMRAAAAYLPANLNHALDALISPQLPEDESDIAMISQATAEAAFGVLLPFAQERFAVVPRWQCNEG
;
A
#
# COMPACT_ATOMS: atom_id res chain seq x y z
N MET A 1 16.33 7.20 12.38
CA MET A 1 16.34 5.81 11.84
C MET A 1 16.01 5.87 10.35
N THR A 2 16.44 4.92 9.52
CA THR A 2 16.08 4.89 8.08
C THR A 2 15.53 3.53 7.67
N TYR A 3 14.76 3.48 6.58
CA TYR A 3 14.24 2.22 6.04
C TYR A 3 15.34 1.25 5.61
N GLU A 4 16.47 1.74 5.09
CA GLU A 4 17.63 0.91 4.75
C GLU A 4 18.21 0.25 6.00
N SER A 5 18.32 1.00 7.10
CA SER A 5 18.82 0.45 8.37
C SER A 5 17.86 -0.59 8.97
N LEU A 6 16.54 -0.37 8.87
CA LEU A 6 15.53 -1.32 9.31
C LEU A 6 15.50 -2.59 8.45
N ALA A 7 15.54 -2.43 7.13
CA ALA A 7 15.60 -3.54 6.17
C ALA A 7 16.83 -4.43 6.42
N ALA A 8 18.00 -3.81 6.62
CA ALA A 8 19.23 -4.53 6.95
C ALA A 8 19.12 -5.25 8.30
N ARG A 9 18.52 -4.63 9.32
CA ARG A 9 18.28 -5.24 10.64
C ARG A 9 17.34 -6.44 10.54
N ALA A 10 16.28 -6.34 9.75
CA ALA A 10 15.28 -7.38 9.56
C ALA A 10 15.74 -8.49 8.58
N GLY A 11 16.83 -8.29 7.83
CA GLY A 11 17.24 -9.20 6.77
C GLY A 11 16.25 -9.25 5.59
N ILE A 12 15.49 -8.17 5.39
CA ILE A 12 14.48 -8.06 4.33
C ILE A 12 15.04 -7.17 3.22
N PRO A 13 15.11 -7.63 1.95
CA PRO A 13 15.53 -6.77 0.86
C PRO A 13 14.60 -5.57 0.70
N LEU A 14 15.15 -4.36 0.67
CA LEU A 14 14.38 -3.15 0.41
C LEU A 14 14.12 -3.03 -1.11
N PRO A 15 12.85 -3.02 -1.58
CA PRO A 15 12.56 -2.87 -3.00
C PRO A 15 13.09 -1.54 -3.54
N SER A 16 13.75 -1.57 -4.69
CA SER A 16 14.32 -0.36 -5.31
C SER A 16 13.25 0.70 -5.62
N THR A 17 12.04 0.27 -5.96
CA THR A 17 10.89 1.16 -6.17
C THR A 17 10.49 1.86 -4.88
N PHE A 18 10.42 1.13 -3.76
CA PHE A 18 10.12 1.74 -2.47
C PHE A 18 11.20 2.74 -2.04
N ALA A 19 12.48 2.39 -2.22
CA ALA A 19 13.59 3.31 -1.95
C ALA A 19 13.51 4.60 -2.79
N ARG A 20 13.11 4.52 -4.07
CA ARG A 20 12.88 5.71 -4.90
C ARG A 20 11.70 6.56 -4.41
N LEU A 21 10.59 5.95 -4.01
CA LEU A 21 9.45 6.69 -3.44
C LEU A 21 9.85 7.48 -2.19
N LEU A 22 10.65 6.87 -1.31
CA LEU A 22 11.19 7.52 -0.12
C LEU A 22 12.09 8.72 -0.49
N ALA A 23 13.01 8.52 -1.44
CA ALA A 23 13.93 9.55 -1.90
C ALA A 23 13.20 10.75 -2.56
N ASP A 24 12.15 10.46 -3.32
CA ASP A 24 11.34 11.48 -4.00
C ASP A 24 10.28 12.11 -3.08
N GLY A 25 10.19 11.68 -1.81
CA GLY A 25 9.22 12.20 -0.84
C GLY A 25 7.76 11.79 -1.11
N ARG A 26 7.53 10.75 -1.93
CA ARG A 26 6.20 10.28 -2.32
C ARG A 26 5.42 9.56 -1.24
N THR A 27 6.01 9.33 -0.07
CA THR A 27 5.37 8.71 1.09
C THR A 27 5.08 9.71 2.22
N ARG A 28 5.24 11.02 1.97
CA ARG A 28 5.13 12.06 3.01
C ARG A 28 3.80 12.80 2.98
N TYR A 29 3.32 13.14 4.17
CA TYR A 29 2.13 13.96 4.42
C TYR A 29 2.52 15.42 4.66
N GLY A 30 2.89 16.14 3.60
CA GLY A 30 3.38 17.52 3.70
C GLY A 30 4.74 17.65 4.42
N ASP A 31 5.09 18.87 4.80
CA ASP A 31 6.35 19.16 5.52
C ASP A 31 6.26 18.82 7.02
N ASN A 32 5.06 18.94 7.59
CA ASN A 32 4.75 18.66 8.99
C ASN A 32 3.23 18.56 9.20
N LEU A 33 2.81 18.22 10.42
CA LEU A 33 1.40 18.07 10.77
C LEU A 33 0.55 19.33 10.53
N ALA A 34 1.10 20.53 10.73
CA ALA A 34 0.35 21.77 10.52
C ALA A 34 0.12 22.02 9.02
N ASP A 35 1.14 21.73 8.19
CA ASP A 35 1.02 21.78 6.73
C ASP A 35 0.02 20.74 6.21
N TRP A 36 0.10 19.48 6.68
CA TRP A 36 -0.87 18.46 6.35
C TRP A 36 -2.30 18.90 6.70
N LYS A 37 -2.54 19.34 7.92
CA LYS A 37 -3.89 19.79 8.36
C LYS A 37 -4.45 20.93 7.51
N ALA A 38 -3.59 21.81 7.00
CA ALA A 38 -4.02 22.93 6.17
C ALA A 38 -4.32 22.51 4.72
N ASN A 39 -3.60 21.51 4.18
CA ASN A 39 -3.54 21.23 2.76
C ASN A 39 -3.89 19.78 2.37
N TRP A 40 -4.35 18.94 3.31
CA TRP A 40 -4.54 17.50 3.10
C TRP A 40 -5.38 17.17 1.87
N SER A 41 -6.49 17.89 1.64
CA SER A 41 -7.40 17.59 0.53
C SER A 41 -6.75 17.83 -0.82
N ASP A 42 -6.01 18.94 -0.95
CA ASP A 42 -5.25 19.27 -2.16
C ASP A 42 -4.02 18.36 -2.33
N TYR A 43 -3.39 17.91 -1.25
CA TYR A 43 -2.33 16.90 -1.33
C TYR A 43 -2.88 15.54 -1.81
N THR A 44 -3.99 15.07 -1.22
CA THR A 44 -4.65 13.84 -1.60
C THR A 44 -5.03 13.82 -3.08
N LEU A 45 -5.69 14.88 -3.58
CA LEU A 45 -6.11 14.99 -4.98
C LEU A 45 -4.93 15.03 -5.98
N ARG A 46 -3.73 15.36 -5.52
CA ARG A 46 -2.51 15.45 -6.34
C ARG A 46 -1.60 14.22 -6.17
N ALA A 47 -2.10 13.13 -5.59
CA ALA A 47 -1.35 11.91 -5.30
C ALA A 47 -0.12 12.16 -4.40
N GLN A 48 -0.33 12.94 -3.34
CA GLN A 48 0.67 13.18 -2.30
C GLN A 48 0.08 12.84 -0.91
N PRO A 49 0.50 11.74 -0.28
CA PRO A 49 1.43 10.74 -0.79
C PRO A 49 0.87 9.91 -1.95
N LEU A 50 1.73 9.18 -2.66
CA LEU A 50 1.30 8.17 -3.62
C LEU A 50 0.42 7.13 -2.91
N LEU A 51 -0.60 6.60 -3.58
CA LEU A 51 -1.67 5.79 -2.99
C LEU A 51 -2.60 6.54 -2.02
N SER A 52 -2.69 7.88 -2.12
CA SER A 52 -3.70 8.64 -1.37
C SER A 52 -5.15 8.30 -1.71
N CYS A 53 -5.38 7.54 -2.79
CA CYS A 53 -6.67 7.00 -3.20
C CYS A 53 -6.94 5.57 -2.69
N ALA A 54 -5.97 4.92 -2.05
CA ALA A 54 -6.11 3.56 -1.56
C ALA A 54 -6.95 3.56 -0.29
N TYR A 55 -7.86 2.59 -0.19
CA TYR A 55 -8.67 2.40 1.00
C TYR A 55 -7.76 2.01 2.17
N ASP A 56 -7.90 2.73 3.29
CA ASP A 56 -7.34 2.37 4.58
C ASP A 56 -5.83 2.08 4.57
N LEU A 57 -5.07 3.01 3.96
CA LEU A 57 -3.61 2.97 3.87
C LEU A 57 -2.99 4.31 4.26
N GLU A 58 -2.21 4.28 5.34
CA GLU A 58 -1.47 5.43 5.85
C GLU A 58 0.04 5.13 5.83
N TRP A 59 0.82 5.87 5.03
CA TRP A 59 2.27 5.71 5.06
C TRP A 59 2.84 6.10 6.42
N ILE A 60 3.83 5.34 6.86
CA ILE A 60 4.56 5.64 8.10
C ILE A 60 6.02 5.93 7.77
N ASP A 61 6.71 6.63 8.67
CA ASP A 61 8.15 6.82 8.55
C ASP A 61 8.93 5.66 9.20
N ALA A 62 10.25 5.69 9.02
CA ALA A 62 11.13 4.65 9.55
C ALA A 62 11.21 4.64 11.09
N GLU A 63 10.86 5.74 11.77
CA GLU A 63 10.82 5.75 13.23
C GLU A 63 9.60 4.98 13.73
N GLN A 64 8.42 5.34 13.22
CA GLN A 64 7.16 4.64 13.53
C GLN A 64 7.20 3.16 13.10
N ALA A 65 7.78 2.84 11.94
CA ALA A 65 7.98 1.45 11.53
C ALA A 65 8.88 0.68 12.51
N GLY A 66 9.92 1.33 13.05
CA GLY A 66 10.78 0.78 14.07
C GLY A 66 10.04 0.50 15.38
N GLU A 67 9.18 1.42 15.81
CA GLU A 67 8.34 1.26 17.01
C GLU A 67 7.38 0.07 16.86
N ILE A 68 6.72 -0.08 15.71
CA ILE A 68 5.82 -1.22 15.45
C ILE A 68 6.58 -2.56 15.51
N VAL A 69 7.79 -2.60 14.93
CA VAL A 69 8.67 -3.79 14.98
C VAL A 69 9.12 -4.10 16.40
N ASP A 70 9.49 -3.08 17.17
CA ASP A 70 10.02 -3.29 18.50
C ASP A 70 8.89 -3.65 19.51
N ASP A 71 7.64 -3.17 19.27
CA ASP A 71 6.44 -3.47 20.08
C ASP A 71 5.89 -4.87 19.80
N TRP A 72 5.22 -5.10 18.67
CA TRP A 72 4.42 -6.32 18.47
C TRP A 72 4.82 -7.14 17.25
N LEU A 73 5.50 -6.56 16.26
CA LEU A 73 6.06 -7.30 15.13
C LEU A 73 7.50 -7.79 15.37
N ASN A 74 7.89 -7.86 16.64
CA ASN A 74 9.22 -8.32 17.04
C ASN A 74 9.38 -9.80 16.69
N PRO A 75 10.46 -10.22 16.01
CA PRO A 75 10.70 -11.64 15.73
C PRO A 75 10.70 -12.54 16.96
N GLY A 76 11.03 -12.01 18.15
CA GLY A 76 10.95 -12.72 19.42
C GLY A 76 9.52 -13.14 19.80
N PHE A 77 8.52 -12.32 19.46
CA PHE A 77 7.09 -12.67 19.62
C PHE A 77 6.57 -13.46 18.42
N GLN A 78 7.04 -13.12 17.22
CA GLN A 78 6.48 -13.63 15.96
C GLN A 78 7.16 -14.92 15.45
N ASN A 79 7.57 -15.81 16.35
CA ASN A 79 8.18 -17.10 16.02
C ASN A 79 9.39 -17.00 15.05
N GLY A 80 10.18 -15.94 15.20
CA GLY A 80 11.36 -15.65 14.37
C GLY A 80 11.05 -15.00 13.03
N ARG A 81 9.78 -14.77 12.68
CA ARG A 81 9.41 -14.06 11.44
C ARG A 81 9.73 -12.57 11.57
N ALA A 82 10.39 -12.03 10.55
CA ALA A 82 10.72 -10.61 10.47
C ALA A 82 9.73 -9.88 9.57
N PHE A 83 9.47 -8.62 9.92
CA PHE A 83 8.56 -7.72 9.21
C PHE A 83 9.24 -6.38 9.02
N LEU A 84 8.91 -5.70 7.92
CA LEU A 84 9.29 -4.32 7.67
C LEU A 84 8.02 -3.52 7.33
N PRO A 85 7.36 -2.92 8.34
CA PRO A 85 6.16 -2.10 8.15
C PRO A 85 6.45 -0.84 7.34
N PHE A 86 5.59 -0.49 6.39
CA PHE A 86 5.71 0.73 5.58
C PHE A 86 4.44 1.58 5.54
N ALA A 87 3.31 1.00 5.92
CA ALA A 87 2.06 1.70 6.10
C ALA A 87 1.23 1.01 7.19
N ILE A 88 0.19 1.68 7.67
CA ILE A 88 -0.82 1.13 8.59
C ILE A 88 -2.23 1.36 8.07
N SER A 89 -3.17 0.56 8.54
CA SER A 89 -4.60 0.87 8.46
C SER A 89 -5.02 1.81 9.61
N GLY A 90 -6.17 2.45 9.48
CA GLY A 90 -6.83 3.22 10.54
C GLY A 90 -7.24 2.36 11.74
N ALA A 91 -7.32 1.03 11.57
CA ALA A 91 -7.49 0.06 12.66
C ALA A 91 -6.17 -0.32 13.36
N GLY A 92 -5.02 0.08 12.82
CA GLY A 92 -3.69 -0.20 13.38
C GLY A 92 -3.07 -1.52 12.91
N ASP A 93 -3.57 -2.11 11.83
CA ASP A 93 -2.92 -3.21 11.12
C ASP A 93 -1.73 -2.69 10.32
N ALA A 94 -0.72 -3.53 10.07
CA ALA A 94 0.52 -3.09 9.46
C ALA A 94 0.71 -3.69 8.06
N TYR A 95 0.81 -2.85 7.03
CA TYR A 95 1.29 -3.27 5.72
C TYR A 95 2.81 -3.47 5.79
N CYS A 96 3.25 -4.70 5.53
CA CYS A 96 4.63 -5.10 5.73
C CYS A 96 5.27 -5.67 4.46
N LEU A 97 6.55 -5.33 4.26
CA LEU A 97 7.44 -6.14 3.45
C LEU A 97 7.89 -7.36 4.25
N MET A 98 7.91 -8.52 3.59
CA MET A 98 8.28 -9.81 4.18
C MET A 98 9.06 -10.65 3.17
N THR A 99 9.98 -11.47 3.66
CA THR A 99 10.70 -12.43 2.81
C THR A 99 9.76 -13.59 2.41
N THR A 100 9.61 -13.81 1.10
CA THR A 100 8.86 -14.92 0.52
C THR A 100 9.65 -16.23 0.59
N ALA A 101 9.00 -17.37 0.33
CA ALA A 101 9.69 -18.66 0.19
C ALA A 101 10.80 -18.65 -0.90
N ALA A 102 10.69 -17.75 -1.89
CA ALA A 102 11.69 -17.57 -2.94
C ALA A 102 12.87 -16.66 -2.54
N GLY A 103 12.87 -16.10 -1.33
CA GLY A 103 13.90 -15.19 -0.85
C GLY A 103 13.79 -13.76 -1.40
N THR A 104 12.66 -13.42 -2.03
CA THR A 104 12.34 -12.05 -2.49
C THR A 104 11.48 -11.34 -1.45
N SER A 105 11.19 -10.05 -1.65
CA SER A 105 10.29 -9.29 -0.79
C SER A 105 8.88 -9.26 -1.37
N GLY A 106 7.92 -9.85 -0.66
CA GLY A 106 6.49 -9.73 -0.91
C GLY A 106 5.84 -8.75 0.05
N VAL A 107 4.57 -8.42 -0.19
CA VAL A 107 3.78 -7.51 0.64
C VAL A 107 2.48 -8.17 1.09
N GLY A 108 2.06 -7.88 2.31
CA GLY A 108 0.73 -8.17 2.81
C GLY A 108 0.43 -7.37 4.07
N MET A 109 -0.84 -7.34 4.46
CA MET A 109 -1.27 -6.73 5.72
C MET A 109 -1.17 -7.74 6.87
N VAL A 110 -0.52 -7.31 7.95
CA VAL A 110 -0.40 -8.08 9.19
C VAL A 110 -1.45 -7.58 10.17
N TRP A 111 -2.39 -8.46 10.49
CA TRP A 111 -3.51 -8.15 11.38
C TRP A 111 -3.04 -8.12 12.83
N HIS A 112 -3.39 -7.07 13.56
CA HIS A 112 -2.96 -6.94 14.95
C HIS A 112 -3.79 -7.78 15.93
N ASP A 113 -4.97 -8.25 15.52
CA ASP A 113 -5.96 -8.94 16.35
C ASP A 113 -6.31 -10.37 15.86
N ARG A 114 -5.63 -10.85 14.81
CA ARG A 114 -5.82 -12.21 14.28
C ARG A 114 -4.59 -13.07 14.47
N ASP A 115 -4.83 -14.37 14.53
CA ASP A 115 -3.79 -15.38 14.74
C ASP A 115 -3.03 -15.74 13.43
N ASP A 116 -3.46 -15.20 12.29
CA ASP A 116 -2.80 -15.42 11.01
C ASP A 116 -2.92 -14.23 10.05
N SER A 117 -2.02 -14.20 9.07
CA SER A 117 -1.96 -13.21 8.00
C SER A 117 -1.36 -13.86 6.74
N ALA A 118 -1.29 -13.11 5.65
CA ALA A 118 -0.76 -13.61 4.39
C ALA A 118 0.18 -12.62 3.72
N ILE A 119 1.16 -13.14 2.98
CA ILE A 119 1.77 -12.36 1.89
C ILE A 119 0.78 -12.43 0.73
N GLU A 120 0.30 -11.28 0.28
CA GLU A 120 -0.79 -11.17 -0.70
C GLU A 120 -0.26 -10.87 -2.10
N THR A 121 0.89 -10.20 -2.19
CA THR A 121 1.53 -9.86 -3.46
C THR A 121 3.00 -10.25 -3.47
N ALA A 122 3.47 -10.71 -4.64
CA ALA A 122 4.84 -11.21 -4.83
C ALA A 122 5.92 -10.13 -4.76
N SER A 123 5.54 -8.86 -4.91
CA SER A 123 6.46 -7.72 -4.88
C SER A 123 5.75 -6.43 -4.47
N PHE A 124 6.53 -5.43 -4.10
CA PHE A 124 6.02 -4.09 -3.81
C PHE A 124 5.36 -3.42 -5.02
N GLU A 125 5.87 -3.66 -6.23
CA GLU A 125 5.26 -3.15 -7.46
C GLU A 125 3.90 -3.79 -7.74
N HIS A 126 3.75 -5.09 -7.43
CA HIS A 126 2.46 -5.76 -7.50
C HIS A 126 1.47 -5.16 -6.51
N PHE A 127 1.90 -4.88 -5.27
CA PHE A 127 1.09 -4.18 -4.28
C PHE A 127 0.60 -2.82 -4.79
N VAL A 128 1.51 -1.95 -5.24
CA VAL A 128 1.15 -0.61 -5.76
C VAL A 128 0.18 -0.72 -6.94
N PHE A 129 0.42 -1.64 -7.88
CA PHE A 129 -0.49 -1.87 -9.01
C PHE A 129 -1.86 -2.35 -8.53
N THR A 130 -1.90 -3.32 -7.63
CA THR A 130 -3.14 -3.88 -7.10
C THR A 130 -3.97 -2.81 -6.40
N SER A 131 -3.37 -2.03 -5.50
CA SER A 131 -4.07 -0.96 -4.79
C SER A 131 -4.68 0.08 -5.75
N LEU A 132 -4.00 0.42 -6.85
CA LEU A 132 -4.53 1.37 -7.85
C LEU A 132 -5.69 0.80 -8.66
N VAL A 133 -5.62 -0.48 -9.02
CA VAL A 133 -6.70 -1.17 -9.73
C VAL A 133 -7.92 -1.32 -8.83
N GLU A 134 -7.73 -1.66 -7.56
CA GLU A 134 -8.79 -1.72 -6.54
C GLU A 134 -9.43 -0.36 -6.34
N SER A 135 -8.64 0.71 -6.15
CA SER A 135 -9.15 2.08 -6.08
C SER A 135 -9.92 2.51 -7.33
N ALA A 136 -9.58 2.01 -8.51
CA ALA A 136 -10.34 2.31 -9.72
C ALA A 136 -11.63 1.50 -9.83
N ALA A 137 -11.66 0.30 -9.27
CA ALA A 137 -12.83 -0.56 -9.25
C ALA A 137 -13.84 -0.15 -8.16
N ASP A 138 -13.35 0.47 -7.09
CA ASP A 138 -14.14 0.98 -5.98
C ASP A 138 -13.38 2.10 -5.24
N PHE A 139 -13.92 3.32 -5.30
CA PHE A 139 -13.45 4.49 -4.56
C PHE A 139 -14.54 5.08 -3.65
N GLU A 140 -15.56 4.30 -3.25
CA GLU A 140 -16.69 4.77 -2.42
C GLU A 140 -16.21 5.54 -1.18
N HIS A 141 -15.16 5.04 -0.52
CA HIS A 141 -14.57 5.67 0.66
C HIS A 141 -14.09 7.12 0.45
N LEU A 142 -13.72 7.51 -0.77
CA LEU A 142 -13.33 8.89 -1.07
C LEU A 142 -14.53 9.84 -1.10
N LEU A 143 -15.75 9.33 -1.22
CA LEU A 143 -16.97 10.14 -1.32
C LEU A 143 -17.38 10.78 0.02
N ASP A 144 -16.79 10.34 1.13
CA ASP A 144 -16.96 10.97 2.44
C ASP A 144 -16.41 12.41 2.44
N ASP A 145 -15.36 12.66 1.64
CA ASP A 145 -14.61 13.91 1.62
C ASP A 145 -14.62 14.63 0.25
N PHE A 146 -14.91 13.90 -0.83
CA PHE A 146 -14.78 14.39 -2.21
C PHE A 146 -16.04 14.12 -3.04
N SER A 147 -16.30 14.95 -4.05
CA SER A 147 -17.29 14.60 -5.08
C SER A 147 -16.82 13.42 -5.94
N SER A 148 -17.72 12.70 -6.62
CA SER A 148 -17.38 11.59 -7.52
C SER A 148 -16.33 11.99 -8.57
N ALA A 149 -16.42 13.22 -9.09
CA ALA A 149 -15.45 13.76 -10.06
C ALA A 149 -14.05 13.96 -9.44
N GLN A 150 -13.99 14.43 -8.20
CA GLN A 150 -12.73 14.60 -7.46
C GLN A 150 -12.13 13.25 -7.05
N ALA A 151 -12.95 12.30 -6.60
CA ALA A 151 -12.51 10.95 -6.28
C ALA A 151 -11.90 10.26 -7.51
N ARG A 152 -12.58 10.34 -8.67
CA ARG A 152 -12.04 9.86 -9.95
C ARG A 152 -10.71 10.53 -10.32
N GLU A 153 -10.61 11.84 -10.17
CA GLU A 153 -9.35 12.54 -10.46
C GLU A 153 -8.23 12.15 -9.47
N CYS A 154 -8.57 11.88 -8.20
CA CYS A 154 -7.62 11.36 -7.20
C CYS A 154 -7.00 10.03 -7.65
N VAL A 155 -7.84 9.08 -8.09
CA VAL A 155 -7.37 7.78 -8.61
C VAL A 155 -6.51 7.97 -9.86
N LEU A 156 -6.96 8.81 -10.81
CA LEU A 156 -6.20 9.13 -12.03
C LEU A 156 -4.85 9.77 -11.74
N ALA A 157 -4.79 10.71 -10.80
CA ALA A 157 -3.55 11.35 -10.38
C ALA A 157 -2.57 10.32 -9.81
N ASN A 158 -3.06 9.37 -9.00
CA ASN A 158 -2.25 8.30 -8.42
C ASN A 158 -1.74 7.33 -9.49
N MET A 159 -2.57 6.91 -10.45
CA MET A 159 -2.12 6.08 -11.58
C MET A 159 -1.01 6.77 -12.40
N ARG A 160 -1.19 8.05 -12.72
CA ARG A 160 -0.20 8.85 -13.47
C ARG A 160 1.09 9.04 -12.67
N ALA A 161 1.00 9.27 -11.36
CA ALA A 161 2.17 9.41 -10.50
C ALA A 161 2.94 8.08 -10.36
N ALA A 162 2.24 6.95 -10.27
CA ALA A 162 2.84 5.62 -10.18
C ALA A 162 3.63 5.23 -11.44
N ALA A 163 3.32 5.82 -12.59
CA ALA A 163 3.98 5.52 -13.86
C ALA A 163 5.51 5.70 -13.84
N ALA A 164 6.02 6.62 -13.01
CA ALA A 164 7.46 6.83 -12.86
C ALA A 164 8.18 5.71 -12.08
N TYR A 165 7.41 4.86 -11.39
CA TYR A 165 7.92 3.91 -10.39
C TYR A 165 7.71 2.46 -10.82
N LEU A 166 6.59 2.15 -11.46
CA LEU A 166 6.25 0.79 -11.86
C LEU A 166 6.98 0.33 -13.14
N PRO A 167 7.15 -0.99 -13.32
CA PRO A 167 7.70 -1.56 -14.55
C PRO A 167 6.75 -1.37 -15.74
N ALA A 168 7.31 -1.38 -16.95
CA ALA A 168 6.59 -1.01 -18.18
C ALA A 168 5.31 -1.82 -18.44
N ASN A 169 5.28 -3.12 -18.09
CA ASN A 169 4.09 -3.95 -18.26
C ASN A 169 2.94 -3.52 -17.33
N LEU A 170 3.24 -3.17 -16.07
CA LEU A 170 2.23 -2.71 -15.12
C LEU A 170 1.76 -1.30 -15.47
N ASN A 171 2.66 -0.42 -15.91
CA ASN A 171 2.30 0.89 -16.43
C ASN A 171 1.35 0.80 -17.62
N HIS A 172 1.67 -0.06 -18.59
CA HIS A 172 0.83 -0.23 -19.76
C HIS A 172 -0.57 -0.73 -19.38
N ALA A 173 -0.66 -1.62 -18.39
CA ALA A 173 -1.92 -2.10 -17.87
C ALA A 173 -2.72 -1.00 -17.16
N LEU A 174 -2.08 -0.16 -16.33
CA LEU A 174 -2.74 1.00 -15.69
C LEU A 174 -3.21 2.02 -16.72
N ASP A 175 -2.37 2.35 -17.71
CA ASP A 175 -2.71 3.31 -18.76
C ASP A 175 -3.94 2.84 -19.57
N ALA A 176 -4.10 1.53 -19.76
CA ALA A 176 -5.28 0.97 -20.43
C ALA A 176 -6.59 1.16 -19.63
N LEU A 177 -6.51 1.39 -18.32
CA LEU A 177 -7.67 1.70 -17.45
C LEU A 177 -8.05 3.17 -17.50
N ILE A 178 -7.14 4.05 -17.96
CA ILE A 178 -7.38 5.48 -18.09
C ILE A 178 -8.25 5.72 -19.33
N SER A 179 -9.57 5.54 -19.17
CA SER A 179 -10.55 5.87 -20.21
C SER A 179 -10.99 7.34 -20.12
N PRO A 180 -11.03 8.08 -21.24
CA PRO A 180 -11.67 9.40 -21.28
C PRO A 180 -13.20 9.30 -21.19
N GLN A 181 -13.78 8.15 -21.56
CA GLN A 181 -15.22 7.91 -21.48
C GLN A 181 -15.59 7.40 -20.09
N LEU A 182 -16.58 8.05 -19.48
CA LEU A 182 -17.24 7.54 -18.27
C LEU A 182 -17.94 6.21 -18.61
N PRO A 183 -18.01 5.26 -17.66
CA PRO A 183 -18.81 4.05 -17.85
C PRO A 183 -20.26 4.40 -18.21
N GLU A 184 -20.89 3.63 -19.12
CA GLU A 184 -22.30 3.84 -19.52
C GLU A 184 -23.27 3.67 -18.34
N ASP A 185 -22.85 2.92 -17.34
CA ASP A 185 -23.47 2.79 -16.03
C ASP A 185 -22.70 3.74 -15.10
N GLU A 186 -23.12 5.02 -15.00
CA GLU A 186 -22.50 6.03 -14.13
C GLU A 186 -22.52 5.54 -12.67
N SER A 187 -21.55 4.71 -12.31
CA SER A 187 -21.29 4.34 -10.94
C SER A 187 -20.54 5.49 -10.31
N ASP A 188 -21.20 6.20 -9.40
CA ASP A 188 -20.59 7.28 -8.63
C ASP A 188 -19.40 6.82 -7.76
N ILE A 189 -19.15 5.51 -7.69
CA ILE A 189 -18.14 4.87 -6.83
C ILE A 189 -17.04 4.14 -7.61
N ALA A 190 -17.07 4.08 -8.96
CA ALA A 190 -16.10 3.29 -9.73
C ALA A 190 -15.73 3.90 -11.10
N MET A 191 -14.48 3.69 -11.53
CA MET A 191 -13.97 4.07 -12.87
C MET A 191 -14.02 2.90 -13.86
N ILE A 192 -13.91 1.68 -13.35
CA ILE A 192 -13.85 0.44 -14.13
C ILE A 192 -14.76 -0.61 -13.49
N SER A 193 -15.24 -1.56 -14.28
CA SER A 193 -16.02 -2.69 -13.76
C SER A 193 -15.10 -3.70 -13.05
N GLN A 194 -15.69 -4.52 -12.17
CA GLN A 194 -14.99 -5.63 -11.52
C GLN A 194 -14.36 -6.60 -12.55
N ALA A 195 -15.07 -6.89 -13.65
CA ALA A 195 -14.52 -7.72 -14.72
C ALA A 195 -13.29 -7.07 -15.41
N THR A 196 -13.24 -5.74 -15.50
CA THR A 196 -12.08 -5.02 -16.03
C THR A 196 -10.90 -5.07 -15.04
N ALA A 197 -11.18 -4.95 -13.73
CA ALA A 197 -10.18 -5.10 -12.69
C ALA A 197 -9.58 -6.52 -12.68
N GLU A 198 -10.42 -7.56 -12.73
CA GLU A 198 -9.99 -8.96 -12.84
C GLU A 198 -9.11 -9.20 -14.07
N ALA A 199 -9.49 -8.63 -15.23
CA ALA A 199 -8.68 -8.71 -16.44
C ALA A 199 -7.33 -7.99 -16.28
N ALA A 200 -7.30 -6.84 -15.61
CA ALA A 200 -6.08 -6.09 -15.32
C ALA A 200 -5.14 -6.89 -14.41
N PHE A 201 -5.64 -7.58 -13.39
CA PHE A 201 -4.82 -8.46 -12.53
C PHE A 201 -4.17 -9.61 -13.29
N GLY A 202 -4.70 -9.98 -14.47
CA GLY A 202 -4.12 -11.01 -15.33
C GLY A 202 -2.69 -10.71 -15.83
N VAL A 203 -2.20 -9.47 -15.70
CA VAL A 203 -0.81 -9.11 -16.04
C VAL A 203 0.20 -9.44 -14.93
N LEU A 204 -0.29 -9.72 -13.72
CA LEU A 204 0.55 -10.06 -12.58
C LEU A 204 1.06 -11.50 -12.73
N LEU A 205 2.32 -11.72 -12.35
CA LEU A 205 2.83 -13.09 -12.25
C LEU A 205 2.02 -13.87 -11.20
N PRO A 206 1.67 -15.15 -11.48
CA PRO A 206 0.98 -15.98 -10.51
C PRO A 206 1.74 -16.04 -9.19
N PHE A 207 1.04 -15.75 -8.10
CA PHE A 207 1.57 -15.81 -6.75
C PHE A 207 0.55 -16.51 -5.86
N ALA A 208 0.94 -17.65 -5.29
CA ALA A 208 0.13 -18.31 -4.29
C ALA A 208 0.31 -17.55 -2.98
N GLN A 209 -0.77 -17.04 -2.41
CA GLN A 209 -0.72 -16.36 -1.12
C GLN A 209 -0.04 -17.26 -0.07
N GLU A 210 0.97 -16.71 0.60
CA GLU A 210 1.73 -17.41 1.64
C GLU A 210 1.15 -17.05 3.00
N ARG A 211 0.30 -17.91 3.57
CA ARG A 211 -0.23 -17.71 4.93
C ARG A 211 0.82 -18.03 5.98
N PHE A 212 0.79 -17.29 7.09
CA PHE A 212 1.65 -17.51 8.24
C PHE A 212 0.92 -17.13 9.53
N ALA A 213 1.31 -17.78 10.63
CA ALA A 213 0.80 -17.45 11.95
C ALA A 213 1.35 -16.10 12.43
N VAL A 214 0.51 -15.37 13.17
CA VAL A 214 0.83 -14.09 13.81
C VAL A 214 0.44 -14.22 15.27
N VAL A 215 1.28 -13.73 16.17
CA VAL A 215 0.90 -13.53 17.57
C VAL A 215 0.18 -12.18 17.65
N PRO A 216 -1.11 -12.14 18.05
CA PRO A 216 -1.84 -10.89 18.19
C PRO A 216 -1.12 -9.91 19.12
N ARG A 217 -1.23 -8.62 18.83
CA ARG A 217 -0.54 -7.54 19.55
C ARG A 217 -0.80 -7.57 21.05
N TRP A 218 -2.04 -7.87 21.45
CA TRP A 218 -2.44 -7.92 22.86
C TRP A 218 -1.76 -9.05 23.64
N GLN A 219 -1.31 -10.12 22.97
CA GLN A 219 -0.57 -11.23 23.60
C GLN A 219 0.92 -10.92 23.75
N CYS A 220 1.47 -9.97 23.00
CA CYS A 220 2.90 -9.62 23.05
C CYS A 220 3.31 -8.93 24.36
N ASN A 221 2.35 -8.30 25.05
CA ASN A 221 2.57 -7.54 26.29
C ASN A 221 2.22 -8.33 27.57
N GLU A 222 1.82 -9.60 27.45
CA GLU A 222 1.47 -10.46 28.60
C GLU A 222 2.65 -11.29 29.15
N GLY A 223 3.88 -11.04 28.68
CA GLY A 223 5.09 -11.79 29.01
C GLY A 223 6.10 -11.06 29.90
#